data_AF-H2CRM5-F1
#
_entry.id   AF-H2CRM5-F1
#
_cell.length_a   1.000
_cell.length_b   1.000
_cell.length_c   1.000
_cell.angle_alpha   90.00
_cell.angle_beta   90.00
_cell.angle_gamma   90.00
#
_symmetry.space_group_name_H-M   'P 1'
#
loop_
_entity.id
_entity.type
_entity.pdbx_description
1 polymer ?
#
loop_
_entity_poly.entity_id
_entity_poly.type
_entity_poly.pdbx_seq_one_letter_code
_entity_poly.pdbx_strand_id
1 'polypeptide(L)'
;NREKQMYNQANALKENLANVQSKISSYQGKMEKLKAHTRKNYEKIKTLLQTFGNENINAKLAEYEKEFNENKRVVNTIINQIQESNKNIENIKILNNSIDRSEVNKQLIEELATNKQQLKEKIDSHIKQLNSYNIIAKDDKLIFEKTLNEEKANINTQLSDTSIDNLKAQIQETLDYYKTAKANTNDKDGTHLEKLDKKKMDWKDSKVKIDILSTSYQVLDKKINDLIKKQHDEIVALIDKLITEKGNEIREKTDEKIKHLSEIKTKLSSFTVSDNVKNTQNVAIKGEISGFEKKMEALLRRIDNNNAKLTELRGKADQHVTTLRGEKNKTAEFNAKKDSLEKIHQQMENTHKELESMENEKIPINDINQMEIEYARILIHHMVQQIGEKKERSKIILEEIKTTIASIDQAKKNIPPEEQDILREFEYSGYRDKATASSTEIEQI
;
A
#
# COMPACT_ATOMS: atom_id res chain seq x y z
N ASN A 1 57.88 -59.93 3.27
CA ASN A 1 58.21 -61.35 3.00
C ASN A 1 59.35 -61.57 2.02
N ARG A 2 59.33 -61.02 0.78
CA ARG A 2 60.43 -61.22 -0.19
C ARG A 2 61.79 -60.64 0.23
N GLU A 3 61.82 -59.47 0.86
CA GLU A 3 63.06 -58.85 1.39
C GLU A 3 63.79 -59.77 2.39
N LYS A 4 63.05 -60.26 3.40
CA LYS A 4 63.56 -61.18 4.41
C LYS A 4 64.07 -62.48 3.76
N GLN A 5 63.42 -62.96 2.71
CA GLN A 5 63.86 -64.14 1.95
C GLN A 5 65.18 -63.87 1.21
N MET A 6 65.33 -62.73 0.53
CA MET A 6 66.56 -62.38 -0.19
C MET A 6 67.74 -62.18 0.76
N TYR A 7 67.53 -61.52 1.91
CA TYR A 7 68.55 -61.37 2.94
C TYR A 7 69.02 -62.73 3.49
N ASN A 8 68.06 -63.63 3.77
CA ASN A 8 68.38 -64.98 4.24
C ASN A 8 69.13 -65.80 3.17
N GLN A 9 68.76 -65.68 1.89
CA GLN A 9 69.46 -66.35 0.78
C GLN A 9 70.89 -65.82 0.61
N ALA A 10 71.11 -64.51 0.75
CA ALA A 10 72.45 -63.91 0.70
C ALA A 10 73.35 -64.41 1.85
N ASN A 11 72.80 -64.51 3.06
CA ASN A 11 73.53 -65.08 4.20
C ASN A 11 73.87 -66.55 4.00
N ALA A 12 72.92 -67.36 3.49
CA ALA A 12 73.18 -68.77 3.16
C ALA A 12 74.28 -68.92 2.09
N LEU A 13 74.33 -68.03 1.09
CA LEU A 13 75.40 -68.00 0.09
C LEU A 13 76.76 -67.63 0.69
N LYS A 14 76.82 -66.64 1.60
CA LYS A 14 78.04 -66.26 2.32
C LYS A 14 78.59 -67.42 3.15
N GLU A 15 77.72 -68.11 3.89
CA GLU A 15 78.09 -69.30 4.67
C GLU A 15 78.60 -70.45 3.79
N ASN A 16 77.91 -70.73 2.68
CA ASN A 16 78.33 -71.74 1.72
C ASN A 16 79.71 -71.43 1.11
N LEU A 17 80.00 -70.17 0.80
CA LEU A 17 81.31 -69.75 0.29
C LEU A 17 82.41 -69.87 1.34
N ALA A 18 82.17 -69.46 2.58
CA ALA A 18 83.12 -69.64 3.67
C ALA A 18 83.47 -71.13 3.86
N ASN A 19 82.47 -72.01 3.75
CA ASN A 19 82.66 -73.46 3.81
C ASN A 19 83.48 -74.00 2.64
N VAL A 20 83.24 -73.52 1.42
CA VAL A 20 84.03 -73.90 0.23
C VAL A 20 85.47 -73.41 0.35
N GLN A 21 85.70 -72.17 0.78
CA GLN A 21 87.04 -71.61 1.01
C GLN A 21 87.80 -72.43 2.07
N SER A 22 87.16 -72.76 3.19
CA SER A 22 87.74 -73.61 4.22
C SER A 22 88.13 -75.00 3.70
N LYS A 23 87.29 -75.62 2.86
CA LYS A 23 87.59 -76.89 2.19
C LYS A 23 88.78 -76.77 1.22
N ILE A 24 88.86 -75.68 0.45
CA ILE A 24 89.99 -75.41 -0.46
C ILE A 24 91.29 -75.27 0.33
N SER A 25 91.31 -74.49 1.43
CA SER A 25 92.47 -74.37 2.30
C SER A 25 92.87 -75.72 2.92
N SER A 26 91.89 -76.55 3.30
CA SER A 26 92.14 -77.92 3.76
C SER A 26 92.79 -78.78 2.67
N TYR A 27 92.31 -78.69 1.42
CA TYR A 27 92.89 -79.42 0.29
C TYR A 27 94.29 -78.93 -0.07
N GLN A 28 94.56 -77.63 0.01
CA GLN A 28 95.91 -77.07 -0.12
C GLN A 28 96.84 -77.66 0.94
N GLY A 29 96.43 -77.67 2.22
CA GLY A 29 97.21 -78.28 3.29
C GLY A 29 97.43 -79.79 3.13
N LYS A 30 96.43 -80.53 2.64
CA LYS A 30 96.54 -81.96 2.33
C LYS A 30 97.48 -82.21 1.14
N MET A 31 97.43 -81.37 0.11
CA MET A 31 98.35 -81.45 -1.02
C MET A 31 99.80 -81.20 -0.61
N GLU A 32 100.07 -80.20 0.24
CA GLU A 32 101.44 -79.94 0.73
C GLU A 32 101.97 -81.16 1.51
N LYS A 33 101.13 -81.78 2.35
CA LYS A 33 101.48 -83.05 3.02
C LYS A 33 101.74 -84.19 2.04
N LEU A 34 100.90 -84.35 1.01
CA LEU A 34 101.05 -85.37 -0.02
C LEU A 34 102.31 -85.16 -0.86
N LYS A 35 102.63 -83.90 -1.21
CA LYS A 35 103.84 -83.50 -1.90
C LYS A 35 105.08 -83.83 -1.06
N ALA A 36 105.05 -83.53 0.25
CA ALA A 36 106.13 -83.88 1.17
C ALA A 36 106.36 -85.41 1.27
N HIS A 37 105.29 -86.21 1.29
CA HIS A 37 105.39 -87.67 1.36
C HIS A 37 105.83 -88.32 0.04
N THR A 38 105.34 -87.84 -1.10
CA THR A 38 105.55 -88.50 -2.39
C THR A 38 106.70 -87.92 -3.21
N ARG A 39 107.20 -86.74 -2.85
CA ARG A 39 108.17 -85.92 -3.62
C ARG A 39 107.73 -85.61 -5.06
N LYS A 40 106.47 -85.85 -5.42
CA LYS A 40 105.89 -85.53 -6.73
C LYS A 40 105.22 -84.17 -6.69
N ASN A 41 105.37 -83.41 -7.78
CA ASN A 41 104.74 -82.11 -7.93
C ASN A 41 103.46 -82.25 -8.75
N TYR A 42 102.31 -81.84 -8.19
CA TYR A 42 100.99 -81.98 -8.80
C TYR A 42 100.50 -80.64 -9.36
N GLU A 43 101.20 -80.10 -10.36
CA GLU A 43 100.96 -78.73 -10.85
C GLU A 43 99.54 -78.50 -11.38
N LYS A 44 98.92 -79.47 -12.07
CA LYS A 44 97.53 -79.30 -12.56
C LYS A 44 96.52 -79.03 -11.43
N ILE A 45 96.65 -79.74 -10.30
CA ILE A 45 95.74 -79.60 -9.15
C ILE A 45 96.04 -78.28 -8.42
N LYS A 46 97.32 -77.90 -8.33
CA LYS A 46 97.75 -76.62 -7.78
C LYS A 46 97.24 -75.43 -8.59
N THR A 47 97.34 -75.47 -9.93
CA THR A 47 96.76 -74.46 -10.82
C THR A 47 95.25 -74.39 -10.65
N LEU A 48 94.54 -75.52 -10.63
CA LEU A 48 93.09 -75.56 -10.39
C LEU A 48 92.68 -74.91 -9.06
N LEU A 49 93.38 -75.22 -7.96
CA LEU A 49 93.13 -74.62 -6.64
C LEU A 49 93.48 -73.12 -6.59
N GLN A 50 94.51 -72.68 -7.33
CA GLN A 50 94.85 -71.26 -7.47
C GLN A 50 93.83 -70.50 -8.33
N THR A 51 93.40 -71.06 -9.45
CA THR A 51 92.38 -70.46 -10.32
C THR A 51 91.06 -70.29 -9.58
N PHE A 52 90.61 -71.32 -8.86
CA PHE A 52 89.38 -71.24 -8.06
C PHE A 52 89.53 -70.30 -6.85
N GLY A 53 90.71 -70.26 -6.22
CA GLY A 53 91.02 -69.29 -5.16
C GLY A 53 91.07 -67.84 -5.64
N ASN A 54 91.37 -67.62 -6.92
CA ASN A 54 91.42 -66.31 -7.57
C ASN A 54 90.08 -65.86 -8.18
N GLU A 55 89.11 -66.74 -8.34
CA GLU A 55 87.75 -66.35 -8.69
C GLU A 55 87.16 -65.50 -7.55
N ASN A 56 87.15 -64.19 -7.76
CA ASN A 56 86.83 -63.18 -6.75
C ASN A 56 85.32 -63.09 -6.44
N ILE A 57 84.73 -64.23 -6.07
CA ILE A 57 83.29 -64.39 -5.79
C ILE A 57 82.89 -63.54 -4.58
N ASN A 58 83.79 -63.38 -3.60
CA ASN A 58 83.58 -62.50 -2.44
C ASN A 58 83.41 -61.03 -2.86
N ALA A 59 84.19 -60.53 -3.83
CA ALA A 59 83.99 -59.17 -4.33
C ALA A 59 82.67 -59.00 -5.09
N LYS A 60 82.27 -59.99 -5.91
CA LYS A 60 80.98 -59.96 -6.62
C LYS A 60 79.79 -59.97 -5.64
N LEU A 61 79.86 -60.74 -4.57
CA LEU A 61 78.82 -60.71 -3.54
C LEU A 61 78.75 -59.39 -2.78
N ALA A 62 79.90 -58.79 -2.46
CA ALA A 62 79.94 -57.46 -1.85
C ALA A 62 79.35 -56.38 -2.78
N GLU A 63 79.61 -56.50 -4.09
CA GLU A 63 79.01 -55.64 -5.12
C GLU A 63 77.48 -55.78 -5.16
N TYR A 64 76.95 -57.00 -5.19
CA TYR A 64 75.49 -57.23 -5.16
C TYR A 64 74.83 -56.79 -3.85
N GLU A 65 75.48 -56.95 -2.70
CA GLU A 65 74.98 -56.45 -1.42
C GLU A 65 74.93 -54.92 -1.39
N LYS A 66 75.97 -54.26 -1.95
CA LYS A 66 75.99 -52.81 -2.10
C LYS A 66 74.86 -52.34 -3.03
N GLU A 67 74.66 -52.99 -4.17
CA GLU A 67 73.58 -52.70 -5.12
C GLU A 67 72.19 -52.88 -4.48
N PHE A 68 71.99 -53.98 -3.76
CA PHE A 68 70.73 -54.24 -3.04
C PHE A 68 70.42 -53.16 -2.00
N ASN A 69 71.41 -52.77 -1.19
CA ASN A 69 71.24 -51.75 -0.17
C ASN A 69 70.96 -50.36 -0.78
N GLU A 70 71.63 -50.02 -1.89
CA GLU A 70 71.37 -48.77 -2.62
C GLU A 70 69.95 -48.76 -3.21
N ASN A 71 69.55 -49.85 -3.87
CA ASN A 71 68.20 -49.99 -4.42
C ASN A 71 67.13 -49.93 -3.33
N LYS A 72 67.36 -50.57 -2.17
CA LYS A 72 66.46 -50.49 -1.01
C LYS A 72 66.32 -49.05 -0.52
N ARG A 73 67.41 -48.30 -0.43
CA ARG A 73 67.40 -46.89 -0.05
C ARG A 73 66.57 -46.07 -1.04
N VAL A 74 66.78 -46.25 -2.34
CA VAL A 74 66.03 -45.59 -3.41
C VAL A 74 64.53 -45.92 -3.32
N VAL A 75 64.17 -47.19 -3.17
CA VAL A 75 62.77 -47.62 -3.06
C VAL A 75 62.08 -47.01 -1.83
N ASN A 76 62.75 -46.99 -0.67
CA ASN A 76 62.20 -46.36 0.53
C ASN A 76 61.98 -44.85 0.35
N THR A 77 62.92 -44.16 -0.31
CA THR A 77 62.76 -42.74 -0.67
C THR A 77 61.53 -42.53 -1.57
N ILE A 78 61.35 -43.38 -2.58
CA ILE A 78 60.18 -43.33 -3.48
C ILE A 78 58.88 -43.57 -2.70
N ILE A 79 58.84 -44.57 -1.80
CA ILE A 79 57.66 -44.85 -0.97
C ILE A 79 57.29 -43.63 -0.13
N ASN A 80 58.27 -42.98 0.50
CA ASN A 80 58.03 -41.77 1.29
C ASN A 80 57.51 -40.62 0.42
N GLN A 81 58.10 -40.41 -0.76
CA GLN A 81 57.62 -39.40 -1.72
C GLN A 81 56.18 -39.67 -2.19
N ILE A 82 55.80 -40.92 -2.43
CA ILE A 82 54.42 -41.30 -2.78
C ILE A 82 53.47 -40.98 -1.62
N GLN A 83 53.85 -41.30 -0.39
CA GLN A 83 53.04 -41.01 0.79
C GLN A 83 52.84 -39.50 0.99
N GLU A 84 53.89 -38.69 0.81
CA GLU A 84 53.81 -37.23 0.86
C GLU A 84 52.95 -36.66 -0.27
N SER A 85 53.11 -37.16 -1.50
CA SER A 85 52.30 -36.75 -2.64
C SER A 85 50.81 -37.03 -2.42
N ASN A 86 50.47 -38.22 -1.89
CA ASN A 86 49.09 -38.57 -1.55
C ASN A 86 48.49 -37.64 -0.49
N LYS A 87 49.28 -37.25 0.54
CA LYS A 87 48.85 -36.25 1.53
C LYS A 87 48.61 -34.89 0.87
N ASN A 88 49.50 -34.43 0.00
CA ASN A 88 49.35 -33.14 -0.70
C ASN A 88 48.11 -33.12 -1.60
N ILE A 89 47.83 -34.21 -2.31
CA ILE A 89 46.61 -34.35 -3.12
C ILE A 89 45.35 -34.17 -2.26
N GLU A 90 45.30 -34.80 -1.09
CA GLU A 90 44.14 -34.69 -0.20
C GLU A 90 43.98 -33.27 0.35
N ASN A 91 45.09 -32.60 0.70
CA ASN A 91 45.08 -31.20 1.15
C ASN A 91 44.52 -30.27 0.07
N ILE A 92 44.96 -30.45 -1.18
CA ILE A 92 44.49 -29.65 -2.31
C ILE A 92 42.98 -29.84 -2.51
N LYS A 93 42.44 -31.05 -2.36
CA LYS A 93 40.99 -31.29 -2.45
C LYS A 93 40.21 -30.54 -1.37
N ILE A 94 40.68 -30.61 -0.11
CA ILE A 94 40.05 -29.89 1.01
C ILE A 94 40.09 -28.39 0.76
N LEU A 95 41.25 -27.85 0.36
CA LEU A 95 41.43 -26.43 0.09
C LEU A 95 40.58 -25.94 -1.08
N ASN A 96 40.47 -26.72 -2.16
CA ASN A 96 39.58 -26.41 -3.28
C ASN A 96 38.13 -26.28 -2.81
N ASN A 97 37.63 -27.26 -2.05
CA ASN A 97 36.28 -27.22 -1.52
C ASN A 97 36.06 -25.97 -0.64
N SER A 98 37.01 -25.67 0.26
CA SER A 98 36.93 -24.49 1.12
C SER A 98 36.97 -23.18 0.35
N ILE A 99 37.77 -23.08 -0.72
CA ILE A 99 37.79 -21.92 -1.64
C ILE A 99 36.43 -21.75 -2.28
N ASP A 100 35.88 -22.82 -2.88
CA ASP A 100 34.59 -22.78 -3.58
C ASP A 100 33.47 -22.34 -2.62
N ARG A 101 33.47 -22.85 -1.39
CA ARG A 101 32.47 -22.49 -0.36
C ARG A 101 32.62 -21.06 0.13
N SER A 102 33.86 -20.58 0.32
CA SER A 102 34.10 -19.17 0.69
C SER A 102 33.72 -18.21 -0.43
N GLU A 103 33.92 -18.58 -1.70
CA GLU A 103 33.49 -17.75 -2.84
C GLU A 103 31.96 -17.65 -2.89
N VAL A 104 31.24 -18.74 -2.62
CA VAL A 104 29.77 -18.71 -2.46
C VAL A 104 29.36 -17.80 -1.30
N ASN A 105 30.02 -17.88 -0.15
CA ASN A 105 29.74 -16.98 0.98
C ASN A 105 29.95 -15.52 0.61
N LYS A 106 31.01 -15.21 -0.15
CA LYS A 106 31.30 -13.86 -0.66
C LYS A 106 30.17 -13.33 -1.53
N GLN A 107 29.69 -14.14 -2.48
CA GLN A 107 28.56 -13.76 -3.33
C GLN A 107 27.28 -13.51 -2.51
N LEU A 108 26.97 -14.39 -1.56
CA LEU A 108 25.77 -14.26 -0.72
C LEU A 108 25.79 -13.00 0.15
N ILE A 109 26.94 -12.62 0.72
CA ILE A 109 27.02 -11.40 1.54
C ILE A 109 26.99 -10.12 0.69
N GLU A 110 27.47 -10.17 -0.56
CA GLU A 110 27.32 -9.08 -1.54
C GLU A 110 25.86 -8.92 -1.96
N GLU A 111 25.17 -10.03 -2.26
CA GLU A 111 23.73 -10.03 -2.59
C GLU A 111 22.90 -9.48 -1.42
N LEU A 112 23.19 -9.89 -0.19
CA LEU A 112 22.51 -9.37 1.01
C LEU A 112 22.70 -7.86 1.18
N ALA A 113 23.88 -7.32 0.86
CA ALA A 113 24.14 -5.88 0.91
C ALA A 113 23.30 -5.12 -0.14
N THR A 114 23.21 -5.66 -1.36
CA THR A 114 22.33 -5.13 -2.41
C THR A 114 20.86 -5.19 -2.01
N ASN A 115 20.41 -6.33 -1.49
CA ASN A 115 19.03 -6.55 -1.05
C ASN A 115 18.63 -5.59 0.08
N LYS A 116 19.54 -5.34 1.05
CA LYS A 116 19.33 -4.32 2.08
C LYS A 116 19.10 -2.94 1.47
N GLN A 117 19.88 -2.56 0.47
CA GLN A 117 19.74 -1.25 -0.18
C GLN A 117 18.42 -1.15 -0.95
N GLN A 118 18.02 -2.21 -1.65
CA GLN A 118 16.72 -2.29 -2.33
C GLN A 118 15.54 -2.15 -1.37
N LEU A 119 15.61 -2.66 -0.13
CA LEU A 119 14.57 -2.43 0.88
C LEU A 119 14.44 -0.96 1.26
N LYS A 120 15.56 -0.24 1.41
CA LYS A 120 15.53 1.20 1.69
C LYS A 120 14.92 1.97 0.53
N GLU A 121 15.30 1.61 -0.70
CA GLU A 121 14.76 2.24 -1.92
C GLU A 121 13.27 1.97 -2.10
N LYS A 122 12.79 0.78 -1.73
CA LYS A 122 11.37 0.44 -1.70
C LYS A 122 10.59 1.34 -0.74
N ILE A 123 11.12 1.57 0.47
CA ILE A 123 10.54 2.52 1.43
C ILE A 123 10.54 3.94 0.84
N ASP A 124 11.67 4.40 0.30
CA ASP A 124 11.80 5.76 -0.25
C ASP A 124 10.89 5.99 -1.45
N SER A 125 10.71 4.98 -2.29
CA SER A 125 9.78 5.01 -3.42
C SER A 125 8.34 5.14 -2.92
N HIS A 126 7.95 4.36 -1.92
CA HIS A 126 6.62 4.42 -1.32
C HIS A 126 6.35 5.79 -0.66
N ILE A 127 7.32 6.35 0.10
CA ILE A 127 7.22 7.70 0.66
C ILE A 127 6.99 8.76 -0.44
N LYS A 128 7.73 8.68 -1.56
CA LYS A 128 7.55 9.60 -2.70
C LYS A 128 6.15 9.47 -3.30
N GLN A 129 5.63 8.25 -3.42
CA GLN A 129 4.26 8.01 -3.91
C GLN A 129 3.22 8.59 -2.96
N LEU A 130 3.33 8.33 -1.65
CA LEU A 130 2.44 8.89 -0.63
C LEU A 130 2.36 10.41 -0.70
N ASN A 131 3.50 11.08 -0.87
CA ASN A 131 3.54 12.54 -0.98
C ASN A 131 2.81 13.08 -2.20
N SER A 132 2.80 12.34 -3.30
CA SER A 132 2.09 12.72 -4.53
C SER A 132 0.56 12.63 -4.42
N TYR A 133 0.01 11.94 -3.43
CA TYR A 133 -1.42 11.74 -3.28
C TYR A 133 -2.11 12.99 -2.72
N ASN A 134 -2.60 13.87 -3.60
CA ASN A 134 -3.17 15.16 -3.21
C ASN A 134 -4.43 15.07 -2.35
N ILE A 135 -5.19 13.97 -2.46
CA ILE A 135 -6.43 13.75 -1.70
C ILE A 135 -6.17 13.47 -0.21
N ILE A 136 -4.96 13.03 0.14
CA ILE A 136 -4.62 12.67 1.52
C ILE A 136 -4.06 13.89 2.24
N ALA A 137 -4.56 14.12 3.45
CA ALA A 137 -4.14 15.25 4.27
C ALA A 137 -2.66 15.15 4.65
N LYS A 138 -2.04 16.31 4.86
CA LYS A 138 -0.61 16.41 5.19
C LYS A 138 -0.28 15.68 6.50
N ASP A 139 -1.14 15.76 7.50
CA ASP A 139 -0.90 15.13 8.81
C ASP A 139 -0.95 13.60 8.72
N ASP A 140 -1.87 13.04 7.93
CA ASP A 140 -1.92 11.60 7.67
C ASP A 140 -0.66 11.11 6.94
N LYS A 141 -0.19 11.88 5.94
CA LYS A 141 1.08 11.60 5.25
C LYS A 141 2.26 11.56 6.22
N LEU A 142 2.34 12.53 7.13
CA LEU A 142 3.41 12.57 8.14
C LEU A 142 3.38 11.34 9.06
N ILE A 143 2.21 10.82 9.41
CA ILE A 143 2.07 9.58 10.19
C ILE A 143 2.60 8.38 9.40
N PHE A 144 2.21 8.25 8.12
CA PHE A 144 2.71 7.17 7.27
C PHE A 144 4.22 7.24 7.06
N GLU A 145 4.75 8.42 6.77
CA GLU A 145 6.19 8.65 6.62
C GLU A 145 6.97 8.31 7.89
N LYS A 146 6.46 8.71 9.06
CA LYS A 146 7.09 8.40 10.34
C LYS A 146 7.23 6.89 10.55
N THR A 147 6.16 6.13 10.37
CA THR A 147 6.19 4.66 10.54
C THR A 147 7.11 3.96 9.54
N LEU A 148 7.19 4.46 8.29
CA LEU A 148 8.13 3.95 7.28
C LEU A 148 9.59 4.27 7.64
N ASN A 149 9.87 5.49 8.11
CA ASN A 149 11.21 5.90 8.51
C ASN A 149 11.69 5.15 9.76
N GLU A 150 10.80 4.84 10.70
CA GLU A 150 11.10 3.96 11.84
C GLU A 150 11.53 2.57 11.36
N GLU A 151 10.82 1.97 10.40
CA GLU A 151 11.27 0.69 9.83
C GLU A 151 12.55 0.81 9.01
N LYS A 152 12.75 1.91 8.29
CA LYS A 152 14.01 2.20 7.59
C LYS A 152 15.19 2.26 8.56
N ALA A 153 15.00 2.83 9.75
CA ALA A 153 15.99 2.82 10.82
C ALA A 153 16.21 1.40 11.36
N ASN A 154 15.14 0.63 11.57
CA ASN A 154 15.22 -0.78 12.01
C ASN A 154 15.99 -1.67 11.02
N ILE A 155 15.91 -1.43 9.70
CA ILE A 155 16.78 -2.10 8.71
C ILE A 155 18.26 -1.89 9.06
N ASN A 156 18.67 -0.66 9.40
CA ASN A 156 20.07 -0.37 9.76
C ASN A 156 20.48 -1.01 11.08
N THR A 157 19.55 -1.22 12.01
CA THR A 157 19.82 -1.91 13.27
C THR A 157 20.02 -3.41 13.05
N GLN A 158 19.12 -4.07 12.31
CA GLN A 158 19.15 -5.53 12.15
C GLN A 158 20.13 -6.00 11.05
N LEU A 159 20.36 -5.17 10.04
CA LEU A 159 21.30 -5.42 8.94
C LEU A 159 22.37 -4.33 8.93
N SER A 160 23.10 -4.15 10.03
CA SER A 160 24.07 -3.05 10.13
C SER A 160 25.17 -3.14 9.08
N ASP A 161 25.58 -2.00 8.51
CA ASP A 161 26.67 -1.95 7.52
C ASP A 161 27.97 -2.48 8.14
N THR A 162 28.25 -2.12 9.39
CA THR A 162 29.41 -2.63 10.15
C THR A 162 29.41 -4.15 10.26
N SER A 163 28.27 -4.80 10.55
CA SER A 163 28.19 -6.25 10.62
C SER A 163 28.43 -6.91 9.27
N ILE A 164 27.86 -6.36 8.20
CA ILE A 164 28.01 -6.86 6.83
C ILE A 164 29.47 -6.71 6.36
N ASP A 165 30.07 -5.54 6.57
CA ASP A 165 31.42 -5.23 6.13
C ASP A 165 32.47 -6.04 6.92
N ASN A 166 32.28 -6.20 8.24
CA ASN A 166 33.13 -7.09 9.03
C ASN A 166 33.05 -8.54 8.54
N LEU A 167 31.86 -9.02 8.19
CA LEU A 167 31.69 -10.38 7.68
C LEU A 167 32.31 -10.54 6.29
N LYS A 168 32.19 -9.53 5.41
CA LYS A 168 32.89 -9.48 4.11
C LYS A 168 34.41 -9.58 4.29
N ALA A 169 34.96 -8.79 5.21
CA ALA A 169 36.40 -8.82 5.51
C ALA A 169 36.84 -10.19 6.03
N GLN A 170 36.09 -10.80 6.95
CA GLN A 170 36.36 -12.14 7.47
C GLN A 170 36.35 -13.22 6.37
N ILE A 171 35.37 -13.17 5.46
CA ILE A 171 35.27 -14.09 4.32
C ILE A 171 36.48 -13.92 3.39
N GLN A 172 36.87 -12.68 3.10
CA GLN A 172 38.00 -12.37 2.23
C GLN A 172 39.33 -12.83 2.85
N GLU A 173 39.57 -12.57 4.14
CA GLU A 173 40.76 -13.05 4.85
C GLU A 173 40.85 -14.59 4.83
N THR A 174 39.71 -15.25 5.05
CA THR A 174 39.60 -16.72 5.02
C THR A 174 39.90 -17.27 3.62
N LEU A 175 39.36 -16.63 2.58
CA LEU A 175 39.60 -17.01 1.19
C LEU A 175 41.06 -16.84 0.77
N ASP A 176 41.70 -15.72 1.16
CA ASP A 176 43.10 -15.44 0.86
C ASP A 176 44.04 -16.42 1.58
N TYR A 177 43.69 -16.80 2.82
CA TYR A 177 44.37 -17.87 3.54
C TYR A 177 44.32 -19.19 2.77
N TYR A 178 43.16 -19.62 2.27
CA TYR A 178 43.04 -20.87 1.50
C TYR A 178 43.82 -20.84 0.19
N LYS A 179 43.77 -19.74 -0.54
CA LYS A 179 44.52 -19.57 -1.80
C LYS A 179 46.03 -19.64 -1.55
N THR A 180 46.51 -18.98 -0.49
CA THR A 180 47.92 -19.02 -0.09
C THR A 180 48.35 -20.42 0.36
N ALA A 181 47.54 -21.07 1.19
CA ALA A 181 47.79 -22.44 1.64
C ALA A 181 47.86 -23.44 0.46
N LYS A 182 46.98 -23.28 -0.53
CA LYS A 182 46.97 -24.11 -1.75
C LYS A 182 48.24 -23.90 -2.59
N ALA A 183 48.68 -22.65 -2.76
CA ALA A 183 49.91 -22.34 -3.47
C ALA A 183 51.13 -23.00 -2.81
N ASN A 184 51.25 -22.88 -1.48
CA ASN A 184 52.37 -23.42 -0.71
C ASN A 184 52.36 -24.96 -0.58
N THR A 185 51.24 -25.63 -0.92
CA THR A 185 51.16 -27.11 -0.96
C THR A 185 51.82 -27.68 -2.23
N ASN A 186 52.07 -26.83 -3.24
CA ASN A 186 52.75 -27.23 -4.49
C ASN A 186 54.28 -27.18 -4.40
N ASP A 187 54.86 -26.61 -3.33
CA ASP A 187 56.30 -26.51 -3.15
C ASP A 187 56.91 -27.80 -2.56
N LYS A 188 58.15 -28.12 -2.97
CA LYS A 188 58.84 -29.39 -2.67
C LYS A 188 59.07 -29.66 -1.17
N ASP A 189 58.96 -28.64 -0.31
CA ASP A 189 59.09 -28.75 1.16
C ASP A 189 57.73 -28.89 1.89
N GLY A 190 56.65 -29.17 1.13
CA GLY A 190 55.39 -29.75 1.57
C GLY A 190 54.91 -29.36 2.96
N THR A 191 54.23 -28.22 3.09
CA THR A 191 53.57 -27.81 4.33
C THR A 191 52.56 -28.91 4.75
N HIS A 192 52.89 -29.72 5.76
CA HIS A 192 52.01 -30.77 6.28
C HIS A 192 50.69 -30.18 6.79
N LEU A 193 49.60 -30.95 6.66
CA LEU A 193 48.24 -30.65 7.16
C LEU A 193 48.21 -30.13 8.61
N GLU A 194 49.16 -30.58 9.42
CA GLU A 194 49.34 -30.21 10.82
C GLU A 194 49.64 -28.71 11.03
N LYS A 195 50.06 -27.99 9.98
CA LYS A 195 50.26 -26.53 9.97
C LYS A 195 49.05 -25.74 9.45
N LEU A 196 48.03 -26.41 8.90
CA LEU A 196 46.80 -25.74 8.49
C LEU A 196 45.95 -25.49 9.72
N ASP A 197 45.71 -24.21 9.99
CA ASP A 197 44.95 -23.78 11.15
C ASP A 197 43.48 -24.19 10.97
N LYS A 198 43.06 -25.23 11.69
CA LYS A 198 41.67 -25.73 11.64
C LYS A 198 40.65 -24.65 12.00
N LYS A 199 41.01 -23.64 12.81
CA LYS A 199 40.13 -22.50 13.10
C LYS A 199 39.98 -21.57 11.90
N LYS A 200 40.99 -21.50 11.02
CA LYS A 200 40.94 -20.75 9.75
C LYS A 200 40.29 -21.52 8.61
N MET A 201 39.93 -22.80 8.81
CA MET A 201 39.17 -23.62 7.85
C MET A 201 37.65 -23.51 8.00
N ASP A 202 37.16 -22.62 8.88
CA ASP A 202 35.75 -22.55 9.23
C ASP A 202 34.95 -21.55 8.37
N TRP A 203 34.82 -21.85 7.08
CA TRP A 203 33.87 -21.13 6.21
C TRP A 203 32.41 -21.31 6.66
N LYS A 204 32.12 -22.31 7.51
CA LYS A 204 30.76 -22.59 7.99
C LYS A 204 30.29 -21.54 8.98
N ASP A 205 31.16 -21.02 9.84
CA ASP A 205 30.81 -19.90 10.73
C ASP A 205 30.36 -18.66 9.94
N SER A 206 31.08 -18.30 8.88
CA SER A 206 30.64 -17.21 7.99
C SER A 206 29.29 -17.52 7.34
N LYS A 207 29.06 -18.77 6.92
CA LYS A 207 27.79 -19.20 6.33
C LYS A 207 26.63 -19.07 7.32
N VAL A 208 26.80 -19.51 8.57
CA VAL A 208 25.79 -19.38 9.63
C VAL A 208 25.43 -17.91 9.88
N LYS A 209 26.44 -17.03 9.95
CA LYS A 209 26.22 -15.58 10.11
C LYS A 209 25.46 -14.98 8.93
N ILE A 210 25.80 -15.37 7.69
CA ILE A 210 25.06 -14.97 6.49
C ILE A 210 23.60 -15.44 6.57
N ASP A 211 23.35 -16.68 6.99
CA ASP A 211 22.00 -17.25 7.06
C ASP A 211 21.14 -16.54 8.10
N ILE A 212 21.71 -16.14 9.24
CA ILE A 212 21.04 -15.31 10.25
C ILE A 212 20.65 -13.96 9.65
N LEU A 213 21.59 -13.25 9.00
CA LEU A 213 21.30 -11.96 8.39
C LEU A 213 20.29 -12.08 7.24
N SER A 214 20.36 -13.15 6.45
CA SER A 214 19.41 -13.43 5.37
C SER A 214 18.00 -13.67 5.89
N THR A 215 17.88 -14.36 7.03
CA THR A 215 16.60 -14.55 7.72
C THR A 215 16.05 -13.21 8.23
N SER A 216 16.90 -12.38 8.85
CA SER A 216 16.51 -11.02 9.27
C SER A 216 16.03 -10.18 8.08
N TYR A 217 16.72 -10.26 6.94
CA TYR A 217 16.28 -9.62 5.70
C TYR A 217 14.88 -10.07 5.27
N GLN A 218 14.61 -11.37 5.23
CA GLN A 218 13.29 -11.89 4.83
C GLN A 218 12.17 -11.42 5.76
N VAL A 219 12.44 -11.37 7.07
CA VAL A 219 11.49 -10.85 8.07
C VAL A 219 11.23 -9.36 7.82
N LEU A 220 12.27 -8.57 7.56
CA LEU A 220 12.14 -7.14 7.25
C LEU A 220 11.38 -6.90 5.96
N ASP A 221 11.69 -7.61 4.87
CA ASP A 221 10.97 -7.45 3.59
C ASP A 221 9.47 -7.75 3.76
N LYS A 222 9.13 -8.84 4.43
CA LYS A 222 7.73 -9.18 4.74
C LYS A 222 7.07 -8.07 5.56
N LYS A 223 7.73 -7.58 6.62
CA LYS A 223 7.19 -6.52 7.48
C LYS A 223 6.94 -5.22 6.70
N ILE A 224 7.85 -4.86 5.79
CA ILE A 224 7.71 -3.67 4.93
C ILE A 224 6.56 -3.87 3.93
N ASN A 225 6.44 -5.05 3.31
CA ASN A 225 5.31 -5.37 2.44
C ASN A 225 3.96 -5.26 3.17
N ASP A 226 3.88 -5.82 4.37
CA ASP A 226 2.68 -5.78 5.20
C ASP A 226 2.35 -4.34 5.64
N LEU A 227 3.36 -3.53 5.98
CA LEU A 227 3.20 -2.12 6.31
C LEU A 227 2.67 -1.30 5.12
N ILE A 228 3.26 -1.47 3.93
CA ILE A 228 2.80 -0.81 2.70
C ILE A 228 1.35 -1.18 2.40
N LYS A 229 1.01 -2.47 2.50
CA LYS A 229 -0.36 -2.95 2.30
C LYS A 229 -1.33 -2.34 3.31
N LYS A 230 -0.96 -2.29 4.59
CA LYS A 230 -1.78 -1.67 5.63
C LYS A 230 -2.04 -0.19 5.33
N GLN A 231 -1.01 0.55 4.93
CA GLN A 231 -1.16 1.96 4.56
C GLN A 231 -2.03 2.14 3.32
N HIS A 232 -1.95 1.24 2.33
CA HIS A 232 -2.87 1.23 1.18
C HIS A 232 -4.33 1.09 1.61
N ASP A 233 -4.62 0.16 2.54
CA ASP A 233 -5.97 -0.03 3.08
C ASP A 233 -6.45 1.21 3.87
N GLU A 234 -5.57 1.83 4.64
CA GLU A 234 -5.85 3.08 5.37
C GLU A 234 -6.13 4.26 4.43
N ILE A 235 -5.37 4.41 3.34
CA ILE A 235 -5.62 5.43 2.30
C ILE A 235 -6.99 5.25 1.67
N VAL A 236 -7.37 4.01 1.33
CA VAL A 236 -8.70 3.71 0.79
C VAL A 236 -9.79 4.09 1.79
N ALA A 237 -9.58 3.81 3.09
CA ALA A 237 -10.53 4.18 4.14
C ALA A 237 -10.65 5.70 4.33
N LEU A 238 -9.54 6.44 4.22
CA LEU A 238 -9.56 7.91 4.28
C LEU A 238 -10.34 8.52 3.11
N ILE A 239 -10.12 8.04 1.88
CA ILE A 239 -10.88 8.52 0.71
C ILE A 239 -12.37 8.19 0.83
N ASP A 240 -12.69 6.96 1.27
CA ASP A 240 -14.08 6.53 1.54
C ASP A 240 -14.78 7.43 2.56
N LYS A 241 -14.07 7.79 3.64
CA LYS A 241 -14.57 8.73 4.64
C LYS A 241 -14.83 10.11 4.04
N LEU A 242 -13.89 10.68 3.30
CA LEU A 242 -14.04 12.00 2.66
C LEU A 242 -15.25 12.05 1.72
N ILE A 243 -15.42 11.04 0.87
CA ILE A 243 -16.55 10.97 -0.06
C ILE A 243 -17.88 10.82 0.71
N THR A 244 -17.91 9.98 1.75
CA THR A 244 -19.12 9.74 2.54
C THR A 244 -19.53 10.98 3.33
N GLU A 245 -18.58 11.65 3.99
CA GLU A 245 -18.82 12.89 4.74
C GLU A 245 -19.34 13.98 3.80
N LYS A 246 -18.71 14.16 2.63
CA LYS A 246 -19.17 15.14 1.64
C LYS A 246 -20.54 14.80 1.06
N GLY A 247 -20.82 13.52 0.81
CA GLY A 247 -22.14 13.05 0.39
C GLY A 247 -23.22 13.33 1.43
N ASN A 248 -22.93 13.14 2.73
CA ASN A 248 -23.84 13.48 3.81
C ASN A 248 -24.06 14.99 3.91
N GLU A 249 -23.00 15.79 3.78
CA GLU A 249 -23.09 17.26 3.78
C GLU A 249 -24.01 17.78 2.67
N ILE A 250 -23.88 17.24 1.45
CA ILE A 250 -24.79 17.56 0.34
C ILE A 250 -26.23 17.20 0.70
N ARG A 251 -26.45 16.00 1.24
CA ARG A 251 -27.79 15.52 1.59
C ARG A 251 -28.44 16.44 2.63
N GLU A 252 -27.76 16.72 3.73
CA GLU A 252 -28.25 17.59 4.81
C GLU A 252 -28.61 18.98 4.28
N LYS A 253 -27.71 19.62 3.52
CA LYS A 253 -27.95 20.94 2.92
C LYS A 253 -29.11 20.92 1.92
N THR A 254 -29.25 19.87 1.10
CA THR A 254 -30.38 19.76 0.17
C THR A 254 -31.71 19.58 0.88
N ASP A 255 -31.76 18.73 1.92
CA ASP A 255 -32.99 18.48 2.68
C ASP A 255 -33.45 19.73 3.43
N GLU A 256 -32.52 20.48 4.05
CA GLU A 256 -32.83 21.76 4.71
C GLU A 256 -33.42 22.78 3.72
N LYS A 257 -32.81 22.92 2.54
CA LYS A 257 -33.30 23.85 1.50
C LYS A 257 -34.65 23.43 0.93
N ILE A 258 -34.86 22.14 0.66
CA ILE A 258 -36.16 21.62 0.18
C ILE A 258 -37.25 21.90 1.21
N LYS A 259 -36.96 21.67 2.50
CA LYS A 259 -37.90 21.98 3.59
C LYS A 259 -38.25 23.47 3.60
N HIS A 260 -37.26 24.35 3.53
CA HIS A 260 -37.49 25.80 3.50
C HIS A 260 -38.32 26.23 2.29
N LEU A 261 -38.04 25.70 1.09
CA LEU A 261 -38.83 25.95 -0.11
C LEU A 261 -40.28 25.45 0.03
N SER A 262 -40.51 24.33 0.71
CA SER A 262 -41.84 23.80 1.01
C SER A 262 -42.63 24.71 1.96
N GLU A 263 -41.97 25.29 2.98
CA GLU A 263 -42.57 26.26 3.89
C GLU A 263 -43.00 27.53 3.14
N ILE A 264 -42.13 28.06 2.27
CA ILE A 264 -42.44 29.19 1.40
C ILE A 264 -43.63 28.87 0.49
N LYS A 265 -43.63 27.70 -0.16
CA LYS A 265 -44.72 27.26 -1.03
C LYS A 265 -46.06 27.21 -0.29
N THR A 266 -46.04 26.71 0.95
CA THR A 266 -47.23 26.67 1.83
C THR A 266 -47.72 28.07 2.16
N LYS A 267 -46.81 29.00 2.51
CA LYS A 267 -47.15 30.40 2.78
C LYS A 267 -47.78 31.07 1.56
N LEU A 268 -47.19 30.92 0.36
CA LEU A 268 -47.76 31.49 -0.87
C LEU A 268 -49.13 30.92 -1.21
N SER A 269 -49.32 29.61 -1.02
CA SER A 269 -50.60 28.95 -1.24
C SER A 269 -51.71 29.46 -0.31
N SER A 270 -51.35 30.05 0.84
CA SER A 270 -52.31 30.67 1.75
C SER A 270 -52.89 32.00 1.22
N PHE A 271 -52.23 32.64 0.24
CA PHE A 271 -52.69 33.89 -0.37
C PHE A 271 -53.80 33.64 -1.41
N THR A 272 -54.89 33.02 -0.96
CA THR A 272 -56.04 32.71 -1.81
C THR A 272 -56.98 33.91 -1.86
N VAL A 273 -57.26 34.42 -3.06
CA VAL A 273 -58.27 35.46 -3.29
C VAL A 273 -59.63 34.76 -3.43
N SER A 274 -60.57 35.06 -2.52
CA SER A 274 -61.92 34.45 -2.54
C SER A 274 -62.75 34.87 -3.75
N ASP A 275 -63.72 34.05 -4.13
CA ASP A 275 -64.55 34.28 -5.32
C ASP A 275 -65.31 35.61 -5.29
N ASN A 276 -65.70 36.10 -4.10
CA ASN A 276 -66.34 37.41 -3.96
C ASN A 276 -65.40 38.56 -4.38
N VAL A 277 -64.10 38.45 -4.09
CA VAL A 277 -63.08 39.43 -4.49
C VAL A 277 -62.76 39.28 -5.97
N LYS A 278 -62.66 38.05 -6.47
CA LYS A 278 -62.42 37.76 -7.90
C LYS A 278 -63.52 38.27 -8.82
N ASN A 279 -64.77 38.22 -8.36
CA ASN A 279 -65.95 38.64 -9.13
C ASN A 279 -66.28 40.13 -8.98
N THR A 280 -65.38 40.95 -8.43
CA THR A 280 -65.57 42.41 -8.38
C THR A 280 -65.80 43.00 -9.79
N GLN A 281 -66.71 43.96 -9.91
CA GLN A 281 -66.93 44.72 -11.15
C GLN A 281 -65.88 45.82 -11.36
N ASN A 282 -65.03 46.12 -10.36
CA ASN A 282 -64.00 47.14 -10.49
C ASN A 282 -62.81 46.63 -11.31
N VAL A 283 -62.63 47.23 -12.48
CA VAL A 283 -61.61 46.87 -13.46
C VAL A 283 -60.19 47.01 -12.90
N ALA A 284 -59.92 48.01 -12.06
CA ALA A 284 -58.61 48.23 -11.47
C ALA A 284 -58.23 47.11 -10.50
N ILE A 285 -59.13 46.75 -9.57
CA ILE A 285 -58.91 45.67 -8.60
C ILE A 285 -58.80 44.32 -9.31
N LYS A 286 -59.61 44.09 -10.36
CA LYS A 286 -59.49 42.89 -11.21
C LYS A 286 -58.12 42.79 -11.90
N GLY A 287 -57.57 43.93 -12.35
CA GLY A 287 -56.22 44.02 -12.89
C GLY A 287 -55.13 43.72 -11.85
N GLU A 288 -55.27 44.25 -10.64
CA GLU A 288 -54.36 43.96 -9.51
C GLU A 288 -54.35 42.46 -9.15
N ILE A 289 -55.53 41.83 -9.06
CA ILE A 289 -55.66 40.38 -8.81
C ILE A 289 -54.94 39.57 -9.90
N SER A 290 -55.19 39.86 -11.18
CA SER A 290 -54.55 39.13 -12.27
C SER A 290 -53.03 39.31 -12.28
N GLY A 291 -52.53 40.52 -11.97
CA GLY A 291 -51.10 40.78 -11.84
C GLY A 291 -50.48 40.01 -10.69
N PHE A 292 -51.14 39.99 -9.53
CA PHE A 292 -50.75 39.23 -8.35
C PHE A 292 -50.69 37.73 -8.62
N GLU A 293 -51.74 37.14 -9.21
CA GLU A 293 -51.79 35.70 -9.55
C GLU A 293 -50.65 35.30 -10.50
N LYS A 294 -50.34 36.13 -11.51
CA LYS A 294 -49.20 35.89 -12.41
C LYS A 294 -47.85 35.91 -11.70
N LYS A 295 -47.62 36.88 -10.80
CA LYS A 295 -46.39 36.93 -9.99
C LYS A 295 -46.29 35.72 -9.06
N MET A 296 -47.40 35.33 -8.43
CA MET A 296 -47.46 34.14 -7.57
C MET A 296 -47.11 32.88 -8.35
N GLU A 297 -47.71 32.69 -9.53
CA GLU A 297 -47.43 31.53 -10.38
C GLU A 297 -45.97 31.49 -10.84
N ALA A 298 -45.40 32.63 -11.24
CA ALA A 298 -43.99 32.71 -11.61
C ALA A 298 -43.06 32.32 -10.45
N LEU A 299 -43.38 32.75 -9.22
CA LEU A 299 -42.59 32.44 -8.04
C LEU A 299 -42.74 30.97 -7.62
N LEU A 300 -43.95 30.41 -7.69
CA LEU A 300 -44.19 28.98 -7.47
C LEU A 300 -43.43 28.11 -8.48
N ARG A 301 -43.42 28.49 -9.77
CA ARG A 301 -42.61 27.79 -10.79
C ARG A 301 -41.11 27.85 -10.49
N ARG A 302 -40.59 28.99 -10.01
CA ARG A 302 -39.18 29.10 -9.57
C ARG A 302 -38.89 28.18 -8.37
N ILE A 303 -39.80 28.08 -7.40
CA ILE A 303 -39.69 27.13 -6.27
C ILE A 303 -39.61 25.70 -6.77
N ASP A 304 -40.52 25.31 -7.66
CA ASP A 304 -40.60 23.94 -8.17
C ASP A 304 -39.34 23.56 -8.97
N ASN A 305 -38.83 24.48 -9.79
CA ASN A 305 -37.56 24.29 -10.50
C ASN A 305 -36.36 24.12 -9.54
N ASN A 306 -36.29 24.93 -8.48
CA ASN A 306 -35.23 24.81 -7.48
C ASN A 306 -35.31 23.50 -6.70
N ASN A 307 -36.52 23.08 -6.31
CA ASN A 307 -36.74 21.77 -5.66
C ASN A 307 -36.33 20.60 -6.56
N ALA A 308 -36.64 20.66 -7.86
CA ALA A 308 -36.23 19.63 -8.81
C ALA A 308 -34.70 19.53 -8.92
N LYS A 309 -34.00 20.68 -9.06
CA LYS A 309 -32.53 20.73 -9.07
C LYS A 309 -31.91 20.17 -7.77
N LEU A 310 -32.45 20.55 -6.60
CA LEU A 310 -31.96 20.02 -5.31
C LEU A 310 -32.16 18.50 -5.20
N THR A 311 -33.29 18.00 -5.68
CA THR A 311 -33.59 16.55 -5.70
C THR A 311 -32.61 15.81 -6.63
N GLU A 312 -32.29 16.39 -7.79
CA GLU A 312 -31.30 15.84 -8.71
C GLU A 312 -29.90 15.78 -8.08
N LEU A 313 -29.45 16.86 -7.44
CA LEU A 313 -28.16 16.92 -6.74
C LEU A 313 -28.06 15.87 -5.64
N ARG A 314 -29.13 15.70 -4.84
CA ARG A 314 -29.22 14.63 -3.84
C ARG A 314 -29.08 13.25 -4.47
N GLY A 315 -29.79 13.02 -5.59
CA GLY A 315 -29.70 11.77 -6.35
C GLY A 315 -28.30 11.47 -6.89
N LYS A 316 -27.59 12.49 -7.43
CA LYS A 316 -26.19 12.37 -7.87
C LYS A 316 -25.28 11.96 -6.70
N ALA A 317 -25.39 12.64 -5.56
CA ALA A 317 -24.60 12.31 -4.37
C ALA A 317 -24.83 10.87 -3.88
N ASP A 318 -26.09 10.42 -3.83
CA ASP A 318 -26.46 9.05 -3.45
C ASP A 318 -25.88 8.01 -4.44
N GLN A 319 -25.88 8.32 -5.73
CA GLN A 319 -25.28 7.47 -6.77
C GLN A 319 -23.75 7.39 -6.63
N HIS A 320 -23.07 8.49 -6.33
CA HIS A 320 -21.64 8.50 -6.07
C HIS A 320 -21.26 7.64 -4.86
N VAL A 321 -22.02 7.73 -3.75
CA VAL A 321 -21.83 6.86 -2.57
C VAL A 321 -22.09 5.38 -2.90
N THR A 322 -23.08 5.09 -3.74
CA THR A 322 -23.36 3.72 -4.19
C THR A 322 -22.21 3.17 -5.05
N THR A 323 -21.68 3.99 -5.95
CA THR A 323 -20.54 3.64 -6.82
C THR A 323 -19.28 3.40 -5.98
N LEU A 324 -19.03 4.25 -4.98
CA LEU A 324 -17.96 4.08 -3.99
C LEU A 324 -18.00 2.70 -3.34
N ARG A 325 -19.16 2.27 -2.83
CA ARG A 325 -19.33 0.94 -2.21
C ARG A 325 -18.99 -0.19 -3.19
N GLY A 326 -19.37 -0.04 -4.46
CA GLY A 326 -19.03 -0.98 -5.53
C GLY A 326 -17.52 -1.07 -5.77
N GLU A 327 -16.85 0.07 -6.01
CA GLU A 327 -15.41 0.13 -6.27
C GLU A 327 -14.58 -0.32 -5.06
N LYS A 328 -15.01 0.00 -3.84
CA LYS A 328 -14.35 -0.42 -2.59
C LYS A 328 -14.30 -1.95 -2.43
N ASN A 329 -15.28 -2.68 -2.94
CA ASN A 329 -15.37 -4.12 -2.81
C ASN A 329 -14.72 -4.91 -3.95
N LYS A 330 -14.20 -4.23 -4.99
CA LYS A 330 -13.52 -4.90 -6.09
C LYS A 330 -12.14 -5.40 -5.66
N THR A 331 -11.79 -6.59 -6.13
CA THR A 331 -10.41 -7.11 -6.11
C THR A 331 -9.65 -6.46 -7.25
N ALA A 332 -8.99 -5.33 -6.98
CA ALA A 332 -8.16 -4.60 -7.93
C ALA A 332 -6.84 -4.21 -7.26
N GLU A 333 -5.81 -3.95 -8.07
CA GLU A 333 -4.56 -3.37 -7.58
C GLU A 333 -4.83 -2.01 -6.91
N PHE A 334 -4.05 -1.70 -5.88
CA PHE A 334 -4.24 -0.50 -5.06
C PHE A 334 -4.30 0.79 -5.91
N ASN A 335 -3.37 0.99 -6.84
CA ASN A 335 -3.33 2.21 -7.65
C ASN A 335 -4.60 2.41 -8.49
N ALA A 336 -5.05 1.35 -9.17
CA ALA A 336 -6.29 1.40 -9.96
C ALA A 336 -7.52 1.70 -9.08
N LYS A 337 -7.55 1.11 -7.87
CA LYS A 337 -8.62 1.36 -6.90
C LYS A 337 -8.59 2.79 -6.38
N LYS A 338 -7.43 3.29 -5.95
CA LYS A 338 -7.21 4.67 -5.51
C LYS A 338 -7.68 5.67 -6.57
N ASP A 339 -7.24 5.51 -7.81
CA ASP A 339 -7.59 6.42 -8.91
C ASP A 339 -9.09 6.42 -9.20
N SER A 340 -9.75 5.26 -9.08
CA SER A 340 -11.21 5.15 -9.20
C SER A 340 -11.92 5.94 -8.08
N LEU A 341 -11.46 5.78 -6.83
CA LEU A 341 -12.01 6.50 -5.68
C LEU A 341 -11.77 8.01 -5.76
N GLU A 342 -10.59 8.45 -6.19
CA GLU A 342 -10.28 9.87 -6.42
C GLU A 342 -11.19 10.51 -7.48
N LYS A 343 -11.53 9.76 -8.55
CA LYS A 343 -12.51 10.23 -9.55
C LYS A 343 -13.90 10.41 -8.94
N ILE A 344 -14.34 9.47 -8.08
CA ILE A 344 -15.63 9.58 -7.38
C ILE A 344 -15.61 10.79 -6.44
N HIS A 345 -14.52 11.02 -5.73
CA HIS A 345 -14.34 12.21 -4.90
C HIS A 345 -14.45 13.50 -5.72
N GLN A 346 -13.81 13.57 -6.89
CA GLN A 346 -13.90 14.73 -7.77
C GLN A 346 -15.34 14.97 -8.27
N GLN A 347 -16.08 13.91 -8.59
CA GLN A 347 -17.48 14.01 -8.98
C GLN A 347 -18.37 14.50 -7.82
N MET A 348 -18.08 14.03 -6.60
CA MET A 348 -18.76 14.49 -5.39
C MET A 348 -18.49 15.98 -5.13
N GLU A 349 -17.25 16.42 -5.27
CA GLU A 349 -16.87 17.84 -5.16
C GLU A 349 -17.55 18.72 -6.22
N ASN A 350 -17.68 18.24 -7.45
CA ASN A 350 -18.41 18.97 -8.48
C ASN A 350 -19.90 19.11 -8.13
N THR A 351 -20.52 18.04 -7.62
CA THR A 351 -21.93 18.08 -7.14
C THR A 351 -22.09 19.06 -5.98
N HIS A 352 -21.10 19.11 -5.07
CA HIS A 352 -21.08 20.06 -3.97
C HIS A 352 -21.00 21.51 -4.46
N LYS A 353 -20.12 21.80 -5.42
CA LYS A 353 -20.01 23.15 -6.03
C LYS A 353 -21.28 23.57 -6.77
N GLU A 354 -21.94 22.64 -7.45
CA GLU A 354 -23.27 22.89 -8.05
C GLU A 354 -24.27 23.30 -6.96
N LEU A 355 -24.28 22.63 -5.81
CA LEU A 355 -25.15 22.99 -4.67
C LEU A 355 -24.82 24.36 -4.06
N GLU A 356 -23.54 24.70 -3.91
CA GLU A 356 -23.09 26.01 -3.42
C GLU A 356 -23.49 27.11 -4.40
N SER A 357 -23.39 26.87 -5.71
CA SER A 357 -23.81 27.85 -6.72
C SER A 357 -25.31 28.19 -6.62
N MET A 358 -26.14 27.24 -6.20
CA MET A 358 -27.57 27.47 -5.94
C MET A 358 -27.83 28.34 -4.69
N GLU A 359 -26.90 28.48 -3.74
CA GLU A 359 -27.07 29.42 -2.61
C GLU A 359 -27.12 30.87 -3.06
N ASN A 360 -26.54 31.17 -4.22
CA ASN A 360 -26.57 32.49 -4.82
C ASN A 360 -27.88 32.77 -5.58
N GLU A 361 -28.67 31.73 -5.89
CA GLU A 361 -29.99 31.81 -6.55
C GLU A 361 -31.17 31.79 -5.55
N LYS A 362 -30.96 32.23 -4.30
CA LYS A 362 -32.02 32.28 -3.27
C LYS A 362 -33.25 33.05 -3.77
N ILE A 363 -34.43 32.52 -3.47
CA ILE A 363 -35.67 33.31 -3.54
C ILE A 363 -35.56 34.36 -2.44
N PRO A 364 -35.44 35.65 -2.77
CA PRO A 364 -35.32 36.69 -1.77
C PRO A 364 -36.54 36.65 -0.85
N ILE A 365 -36.33 36.68 0.47
CA ILE A 365 -37.42 36.86 1.44
C ILE A 365 -38.25 38.11 1.09
N ASN A 366 -37.62 39.12 0.50
CA ASN A 366 -38.27 40.31 -0.02
C ASN A 366 -39.34 40.02 -1.08
N ASP A 367 -39.16 39.03 -1.96
CA ASP A 367 -40.17 38.66 -2.95
C ASP A 367 -41.42 38.11 -2.26
N ILE A 368 -41.26 37.35 -1.19
CA ILE A 368 -42.37 36.77 -0.41
C ILE A 368 -43.09 37.85 0.40
N ASN A 369 -42.34 38.73 1.05
CA ASN A 369 -42.92 39.84 1.82
C ASN A 369 -43.67 40.81 0.90
N GLN A 370 -43.16 41.06 -0.30
CA GLN A 370 -43.85 41.87 -1.30
C GLN A 370 -45.17 41.24 -1.73
N MET A 371 -45.21 39.91 -1.92
CA MET A 371 -46.45 39.19 -2.22
C MET A 371 -47.48 39.32 -1.09
N GLU A 372 -47.06 39.22 0.17
CA GLU A 372 -47.93 39.40 1.32
C GLU A 372 -48.56 40.79 1.37
N ILE A 373 -47.76 41.83 1.11
CA ILE A 373 -48.22 43.23 1.05
C ILE A 373 -49.19 43.43 -0.11
N GLU A 374 -48.87 42.91 -1.30
CA GLU A 374 -49.76 43.02 -2.47
C GLU A 374 -51.10 42.33 -2.24
N TYR A 375 -51.09 41.14 -1.62
CA TYR A 375 -52.30 40.42 -1.24
C TYR A 375 -53.16 41.23 -0.27
N ALA A 376 -52.57 41.74 0.83
CA ALA A 376 -53.28 42.56 1.80
C ALA A 376 -53.87 43.84 1.17
N ARG A 377 -53.12 44.49 0.27
CA ARG A 377 -53.57 45.69 -0.45
C ARG A 377 -54.81 45.41 -1.31
N ILE A 378 -54.83 44.30 -2.05
CA ILE A 378 -55.99 43.90 -2.87
C ILE A 378 -57.23 43.72 -1.98
N LEU A 379 -57.08 43.05 -0.83
CA LEU A 379 -58.19 42.85 0.11
C LEU A 379 -58.72 44.19 0.65
N ILE A 380 -57.83 45.11 1.04
CA ILE A 380 -58.21 46.45 1.52
C ILE A 380 -58.92 47.24 0.42
N HIS A 381 -58.36 47.29 -0.79
CA HIS A 381 -58.99 47.99 -1.91
C HIS A 381 -60.40 47.45 -2.20
N HIS A 382 -60.58 46.13 -2.15
CA HIS A 382 -61.89 45.51 -2.33
C HIS A 382 -62.86 45.85 -1.20
N MET A 383 -62.43 45.82 0.07
CA MET A 383 -63.27 46.22 1.21
C MET A 383 -63.70 47.69 1.09
N VAL A 384 -62.78 48.59 0.74
CA VAL A 384 -63.06 50.02 0.52
C VAL A 384 -64.07 50.20 -0.61
N GLN A 385 -63.94 49.46 -1.71
CA GLN A 385 -64.91 49.47 -2.80
C GLN A 385 -66.30 49.02 -2.32
N GLN A 386 -66.40 47.91 -1.58
CA GLN A 386 -67.69 47.43 -1.07
C GLN A 386 -68.37 48.45 -0.14
N ILE A 387 -67.59 49.15 0.70
CA ILE A 387 -68.10 50.23 1.54
C ILE A 387 -68.66 51.36 0.67
N GLY A 388 -67.91 51.78 -0.36
CA GLY A 388 -68.35 52.79 -1.32
C GLY A 388 -69.64 52.40 -2.06
N GLU A 389 -69.74 51.15 -2.54
CA GLU A 389 -70.95 50.65 -3.21
C GLU A 389 -72.16 50.61 -2.28
N LYS A 390 -71.98 50.16 -1.03
CA LYS A 390 -73.05 50.18 -0.02
C LYS A 390 -73.48 51.61 0.34
N LYS A 391 -72.54 52.54 0.43
CA LYS A 391 -72.80 53.97 0.67
C LYS A 391 -73.64 54.55 -0.46
N GLU A 392 -73.28 54.27 -1.71
CA GLU A 392 -74.03 54.77 -2.87
C GLU A 392 -75.43 54.14 -2.98
N ARG A 393 -75.55 52.83 -2.76
CA ARG A 393 -76.86 52.15 -2.69
C ARG A 393 -77.77 52.75 -1.62
N SER A 394 -77.21 53.07 -0.45
CA SER A 394 -77.97 53.66 0.65
C SER A 394 -78.53 55.03 0.27
N LYS A 395 -77.76 55.85 -0.47
CA LYS A 395 -78.24 57.13 -1.01
C LYS A 395 -79.38 56.96 -2.01
N ILE A 396 -79.25 56.01 -2.94
CA ILE A 396 -80.29 55.72 -3.95
C ILE A 396 -81.59 55.29 -3.25
N ILE A 397 -81.51 54.32 -2.32
CA ILE A 397 -82.67 53.84 -1.56
C ILE A 397 -83.30 54.97 -0.74
N LEU A 398 -82.49 55.85 -0.13
CA LEU A 398 -83.00 57.02 0.60
C LEU A 398 -83.80 57.96 -0.31
N GLU A 399 -83.34 58.19 -1.54
CA GLU A 399 -84.10 59.00 -2.52
C GLU A 399 -85.35 58.30 -3.04
N GLU A 400 -85.34 56.98 -3.21
CA GLU A 400 -86.55 56.20 -3.50
C GLU A 400 -87.58 56.31 -2.37
N ILE A 401 -87.14 56.22 -1.11
CA ILE A 401 -88.00 56.42 0.08
C ILE A 401 -88.59 57.84 0.06
N LYS A 402 -87.77 58.87 -0.18
CA LYS A 402 -88.25 60.26 -0.25
C LYS A 402 -89.27 60.47 -1.36
N THR A 403 -89.01 59.91 -2.54
CA THR A 403 -89.91 60.02 -3.71
C THR A 403 -91.22 59.25 -3.47
N THR A 404 -91.15 58.06 -2.87
CA THR A 404 -92.33 57.27 -2.51
C THR A 404 -93.18 58.00 -1.47
N ILE A 405 -92.56 58.56 -0.43
CA ILE A 405 -93.26 59.37 0.58
C ILE A 405 -93.94 60.57 -0.06
N ALA A 406 -93.25 61.32 -0.91
CA ALA A 406 -93.84 62.46 -1.62
C ALA A 406 -95.04 62.05 -2.50
N SER A 407 -94.95 60.87 -3.15
CA SER A 407 -96.05 60.31 -3.95
C SER A 407 -97.26 59.94 -3.09
N ILE A 408 -97.02 59.34 -1.91
CA ILE A 408 -98.09 59.03 -0.94
C ILE A 408 -98.74 60.32 -0.43
N ASP A 409 -97.95 61.32 -0.06
CA ASP A 409 -98.46 62.62 0.41
C ASP A 409 -99.27 63.33 -0.68
N GLN A 410 -98.87 63.22 -1.95
CA GLN A 410 -99.63 63.74 -3.08
C GLN A 410 -100.94 62.98 -3.30
N ALA A 411 -100.93 61.64 -3.19
CA ALA A 411 -102.14 60.83 -3.26
C ALA A 411 -103.12 61.16 -2.13
N LYS A 412 -102.64 61.39 -0.90
CA LYS A 412 -103.45 61.83 0.26
C LYS A 412 -104.19 63.15 -0.02
N LYS A 413 -103.55 64.11 -0.72
CA LYS A 413 -104.18 65.39 -1.08
C LYS A 413 -105.36 65.27 -2.06
N ASN A 414 -105.42 64.17 -2.82
CA ASN A 414 -106.49 63.91 -3.78
C ASN A 414 -107.69 63.16 -3.17
N ILE A 415 -107.64 62.85 -1.87
CA ILE A 415 -108.70 62.15 -1.13
C ILE A 415 -109.61 63.19 -0.45
N PRO A 416 -110.95 63.02 -0.48
CA PRO A 416 -111.88 63.94 0.16
C PRO A 416 -111.57 64.17 1.65
N PRO A 417 -111.74 65.40 2.18
CA PRO A 417 -111.37 65.74 3.56
C PRO A 417 -111.99 64.83 4.63
N GLU A 418 -113.18 64.31 4.35
CA GLU A 418 -113.98 63.44 5.23
C GLU A 418 -113.37 62.04 5.43
N GLU A 419 -112.51 61.58 4.50
CA GLU A 419 -111.82 60.28 4.56
C GLU A 419 -110.33 60.41 4.95
N GLN A 420 -109.79 61.64 5.05
CA GLN A 420 -108.38 61.87 5.37
C GLN A 420 -108.02 61.51 6.83
N ASP A 421 -108.97 61.58 7.77
CA ASP A 421 -108.73 61.25 9.18
C ASP A 421 -108.41 59.76 9.40
N ILE A 422 -108.90 58.86 8.53
CA ILE A 422 -108.61 57.42 8.58
C ILE A 422 -107.14 57.13 8.19
N LEU A 423 -106.51 58.02 7.41
CA LEU A 423 -105.14 57.85 6.91
C LEU A 423 -104.06 58.47 7.81
N ARG A 424 -104.44 59.12 8.93
CA ARG A 424 -103.49 59.62 9.94
C ARG A 424 -102.76 58.49 10.67
N GLU A 425 -103.29 57.27 10.70
CA GLU A 425 -102.66 56.10 11.34
C GLU A 425 -101.49 55.50 10.53
N PHE A 426 -101.34 55.86 9.25
CA PHE A 426 -100.17 55.46 8.45
C PHE A 426 -99.00 56.42 8.69
N GLU A 427 -98.29 56.26 9.82
CA GLU A 427 -97.06 56.99 10.13
C GLU A 427 -95.83 56.33 9.47
N TYR A 428 -95.51 56.77 8.25
CA TYR A 428 -94.28 56.38 7.54
C TYR A 428 -93.10 57.35 7.74
N SER A 429 -93.34 58.53 8.35
CA SER A 429 -92.31 59.52 8.69
C SER A 429 -91.22 58.96 9.60
N GLY A 430 -91.59 58.16 10.60
CA GLY A 430 -90.62 57.51 11.51
C GLY A 430 -89.67 56.54 10.80
N TYR A 431 -90.08 55.93 9.69
CA TYR A 431 -89.20 55.09 8.87
C TYR A 431 -88.25 55.92 8.00
N ARG A 432 -88.68 57.10 7.52
CA ARG A 432 -87.82 58.07 6.82
C ARG A 432 -86.72 58.59 7.74
N ASP A 433 -87.07 58.95 8.97
CA ASP A 433 -86.13 59.52 9.94
C ASP A 433 -85.07 58.48 10.33
N LYS A 434 -85.49 57.23 10.58
CA LYS A 434 -84.57 56.11 10.79
C LYS A 434 -83.65 55.86 9.58
N ALA A 435 -84.20 55.85 8.36
CA ALA A 435 -83.41 55.67 7.15
C ALA A 435 -82.41 56.82 6.92
N THR A 436 -82.80 58.05 7.23
CA THR A 436 -81.94 59.24 7.14
C THR A 436 -80.80 59.15 8.16
N ALA A 437 -81.12 58.82 9.42
CA ALA A 437 -80.11 58.65 10.47
C ALA A 437 -79.08 57.55 10.11
N SER A 438 -79.54 56.37 9.68
CA SER A 438 -78.63 55.31 9.22
C SER A 438 -77.81 55.72 7.99
N SER A 439 -78.37 56.47 7.05
CA SER A 439 -77.62 56.99 5.90
C SER A 439 -76.55 58.00 6.32
N THR A 440 -76.84 58.87 7.29
CA THR A 440 -75.86 59.84 7.83
C THR A 440 -74.73 59.13 8.58
N GLU A 441 -75.03 58.09 9.37
CA GLU A 441 -74.01 57.26 10.01
C GLU A 441 -73.09 56.59 8.98
N ILE A 442 -73.64 56.08 7.88
CA ILE A 442 -72.85 55.53 6.75
C ILE A 442 -72.03 56.61 6.04
N GLU A 443 -72.50 57.88 6.02
CA GLU A 443 -71.75 58.99 5.43
C GLU A 443 -70.57 59.47 6.25
N GLN A 444 -70.63 59.30 7.57
CA GLN A 444 -69.58 59.66 8.54
C GLN A 444 -68.44 58.62 8.61
N ILE A 445 -68.64 57.44 8.02
CA ILE A 445 -67.60 56.43 7.71
C ILE A 445 -66.98 56.77 6.34
#